data_AF-A0A9P7CD68-F1
#
_entry.id   AF-A0A9P7CD68-F1
#
_cell.length_a   1.000
_cell.length_b   1.000
_cell.length_c   1.000
_cell.angle_alpha   90.00
_cell.angle_beta   90.00
_cell.angle_gamma   90.00
#
_symmetry.space_group_name_H-M   'P 1'
#
loop_
_entity.id
_entity.type
_entity.pdbx_description
1 polymer ?
#
loop_
_entity_poly.entity_id
_entity_poly.type
_entity_poly.pdbx_seq_one_letter_code
_entity_poly.pdbx_strand_id
1 'polypeptide(L)'
;MLDINLLLEDRGGIPEAIKESQRRHSAPVEIIDEVIAEYKAWTTTQFDSDQKNKEMNALQKEIGKKYKSKEDPSGLLAKKAELQKDKEELVAKAKEQEISWKNKLNLLRNIVHDSVPTSMDKDNNEIIRTYFHNGIEPVKKTDILSHHEVLTRLDGYDQERGAKVAGHRGYFLASVGVDLNLALIRYGPFDEVSGDGEDKYLIATSEQPISALHSGEWFEKPSEQLPIRHAGLLYLFP
;
A
#
# COMPACT_ATOMS: atom_id res chain seq x y z
N MET A 1 1.70 7.35 -1.74
CA MET A 1 2.98 7.79 -2.32
C MET A 1 2.89 9.29 -2.51
N LEU A 2 3.94 10.05 -2.16
CA LEU A 2 3.98 11.49 -2.47
C LEU A 2 3.92 11.72 -3.98
N ASP A 3 3.31 12.82 -4.41
CA ASP A 3 3.39 13.23 -5.82
C ASP A 3 4.81 13.73 -6.13
N ILE A 4 5.42 13.15 -7.18
CA ILE A 4 6.75 13.53 -7.65
C ILE A 4 6.85 15.02 -8.01
N ASN A 5 5.76 15.64 -8.47
CA ASN A 5 5.75 17.06 -8.83
C ASN A 5 6.00 17.96 -7.62
N LEU A 6 5.65 17.52 -6.40
CA LEU A 6 5.91 18.28 -5.18
C LEU A 6 7.41 18.39 -4.87
N LEU A 7 8.25 17.51 -5.44
CA LEU A 7 9.70 17.54 -5.28
C LEU A 7 10.41 18.40 -6.34
N LEU A 8 9.69 18.89 -7.36
CA LEU A 8 10.26 19.57 -8.53
C LEU A 8 9.91 21.07 -8.51
N GLU A 9 10.88 21.93 -8.22
CA GLU A 9 10.68 23.40 -8.17
C GLU A 9 10.21 23.97 -9.52
N ASP A 10 10.71 23.43 -10.63
CA ASP A 10 10.34 23.84 -11.99
C ASP A 10 8.87 23.54 -12.32
N ARG A 11 8.23 22.67 -11.55
CA ARG A 11 6.80 22.33 -11.65
C ARG A 11 5.95 22.94 -10.54
N GLY A 12 6.49 23.90 -9.78
CA GLY A 12 5.80 24.54 -8.67
C GLY A 12 5.76 23.71 -7.38
N GLY A 13 6.66 22.73 -7.24
CA GLY A 13 6.82 21.93 -6.04
C GLY A 13 7.41 22.69 -4.86
N ILE A 14 7.46 22.01 -3.70
CA ILE A 14 7.90 22.53 -2.41
C ILE A 14 8.97 21.60 -1.76
N PRO A 15 10.09 21.31 -2.45
CA PRO A 15 11.06 20.32 -1.98
C PRO A 15 11.65 20.65 -0.60
N GLU A 16 11.88 21.91 -0.28
CA GLU A 16 12.38 22.31 1.05
C GLU A 16 11.39 22.03 2.18
N ALA A 17 10.09 22.20 1.94
CA ALA A 17 9.06 21.84 2.92
C ALA A 17 9.00 20.32 3.13
N ILE A 18 9.22 19.53 2.07
CA ILE A 18 9.30 18.07 2.17
C ILE A 18 10.54 17.64 2.94
N LYS A 19 11.70 18.28 2.70
CA LYS A 19 12.93 18.05 3.48
C LYS A 19 12.71 18.36 4.96
N GLU A 20 12.05 19.47 5.28
CA GLU A 20 11.71 19.81 6.66
C GLU A 20 10.76 18.79 7.30
N SER A 21 9.74 18.37 6.56
CA SER A 21 8.83 17.31 7.01
C SER A 21 9.56 15.99 7.29
N GLN A 22 10.53 15.60 6.46
CA GLN A 22 11.36 14.41 6.69
C GLN A 22 12.25 14.58 7.93
N ARG A 23 12.79 15.78 8.19
CA ARG A 23 13.52 16.08 9.43
C ARG A 23 12.64 15.96 10.67
N ARG A 24 11.38 16.44 10.61
CA ARG A 24 10.40 16.23 11.69
C ARG A 24 10.10 14.76 11.95
N HIS A 25 10.29 13.90 10.95
CA HIS A 25 10.22 12.45 11.08
C HIS A 25 11.53 11.76 11.47
N SER A 26 12.63 12.51 11.62
CA SER A 26 14.01 11.99 11.73
C SER A 26 14.36 10.98 10.64
N ALA A 27 13.87 11.22 9.43
CA ALA A 27 14.20 10.44 8.24
C ALA A 27 15.33 11.13 7.46
N PRO A 28 16.15 10.37 6.71
CA PRO A 28 17.18 10.95 5.85
C PRO A 28 16.54 11.86 4.81
N VAL A 29 17.18 13.00 4.56
CA VAL A 29 16.72 14.00 3.58
C VAL A 29 17.40 13.81 2.22
N GLU A 30 18.53 13.12 2.19
CA GLU A 30 19.37 12.89 1.01
C GLU A 30 18.62 12.09 -0.05
N ILE A 31 17.73 11.19 0.38
CA ILE A 31 16.85 10.41 -0.49
C ILE A 31 15.97 11.28 -1.38
N ILE A 32 15.62 12.51 -0.97
CA ILE A 32 14.85 13.45 -1.79
C ILE A 32 15.66 13.86 -3.02
N ASP A 33 16.91 14.26 -2.82
CA ASP A 33 17.78 14.70 -3.90
C ASP A 33 18.13 13.53 -4.84
N GLU A 34 18.30 12.33 -4.31
CA GLU A 34 18.45 11.10 -5.11
C GLU A 34 17.23 10.81 -5.98
N VAL A 35 16.01 10.90 -5.43
CA VAL A 35 14.77 10.68 -6.17
C VAL A 35 14.64 11.70 -7.30
N ILE A 36 14.93 12.98 -7.03
CA ILE A 36 14.89 14.05 -8.03
C ILE A 36 15.91 13.77 -9.14
N ALA A 37 17.13 13.35 -8.80
CA ALA A 37 18.18 13.04 -9.76
C ALA A 37 17.79 11.85 -10.66
N GLU A 38 17.28 10.77 -10.07
CA GLU A 38 16.84 9.58 -10.84
C GLU A 38 15.63 9.89 -11.72
N TYR A 39 14.67 10.68 -11.23
CA TYR A 39 13.53 11.11 -12.03
C TYR A 39 13.95 11.95 -13.23
N LYS A 40 14.90 12.88 -13.05
CA LYS A 40 15.47 13.68 -14.15
C LYS A 40 16.20 12.81 -15.16
N ALA A 41 17.02 11.86 -14.69
CA ALA A 41 17.70 10.91 -15.57
C ALA A 41 16.72 10.04 -16.37
N TRP A 42 15.65 9.55 -15.73
CA TRP A 42 14.57 8.82 -16.38
C TRP A 42 13.86 9.65 -17.45
N THR A 43 13.54 10.91 -17.14
CA THR A 43 12.87 11.82 -18.07
C THR A 43 13.72 12.07 -19.32
N THR A 44 15.03 12.22 -19.17
CA THR A 44 15.98 12.34 -20.29
C THR A 44 16.01 11.06 -21.13
N THR A 45 16.14 9.88 -20.51
CA THR A 45 16.14 8.60 -21.25
C THR A 45 14.83 8.38 -22.02
N GLN A 46 13.69 8.75 -21.43
CA GLN A 46 12.39 8.70 -22.10
C GLN A 46 12.36 9.63 -23.31
N PHE A 47 12.81 10.87 -23.14
CA PHE A 47 12.88 11.83 -24.24
C PHE A 47 13.79 11.33 -25.38
N ASP A 48 14.95 10.75 -25.06
CA ASP A 48 15.86 10.19 -26.06
C ASP A 48 15.22 9.03 -26.83
N SER A 49 14.47 8.16 -26.14
CA SER A 49 13.70 7.07 -26.77
C SER A 49 12.62 7.61 -27.72
N ASP A 50 11.92 8.67 -27.32
CA ASP A 50 10.92 9.34 -28.15
C ASP A 50 11.54 10.02 -29.37
N GLN A 51 12.73 10.62 -29.24
CA GLN A 51 13.47 11.16 -30.38
C GLN A 51 13.87 10.06 -31.37
N LYS A 52 14.36 8.91 -30.87
CA LYS A 52 14.67 7.75 -31.73
C LYS A 52 13.44 7.24 -32.46
N ASN A 53 12.29 7.20 -31.79
CA ASN A 53 11.02 6.85 -32.41
C ASN A 53 10.61 7.84 -33.52
N LYS A 54 10.84 9.15 -33.31
CA LYS A 54 10.60 10.19 -34.32
C LYS A 54 11.52 10.05 -35.53
N GLU A 55 12.82 9.79 -35.31
CA GLU A 55 13.81 9.52 -36.36
C GLU A 55 13.42 8.29 -37.20
N MET A 56 13.02 7.20 -36.55
CA MET A 56 12.54 5.99 -37.22
C MET A 56 11.30 6.26 -38.08
N ASN A 57 10.34 7.03 -37.59
CA ASN A 57 9.14 7.39 -38.34
C ASN A 57 9.45 8.28 -39.55
N ALA A 58 10.45 9.16 -39.45
CA ALA A 58 10.96 9.93 -40.58
C ALA A 58 11.62 9.02 -41.64
N LEU A 59 12.51 8.12 -41.21
CA LEU A 59 13.14 7.13 -42.10
C LEU A 59 12.11 6.22 -42.78
N GLN A 60 11.06 5.81 -42.06
CA GLN A 60 9.98 4.99 -42.64
C GLN A 60 9.30 5.69 -43.83
N LYS A 61 9.11 7.02 -43.75
CA LYS A 61 8.56 7.80 -44.86
C LYS A 61 9.54 7.88 -46.03
N GLU A 62 10.84 8.03 -45.78
CA GLU A 62 11.87 8.05 -46.81
C GLU A 62 12.04 6.71 -47.52
N ILE A 63 12.00 5.60 -46.76
CA ILE A 63 11.98 4.24 -47.30
C ILE A 63 10.78 4.07 -48.23
N GLY A 64 9.59 4.49 -47.82
CA GLY A 64 8.38 4.47 -48.65
C GLY A 64 8.50 5.30 -49.94
N LYS A 65 9.23 6.43 -49.90
CA LYS A 65 9.54 7.21 -51.10
C LYS A 65 10.51 6.49 -52.04
N LYS A 66 11.60 5.90 -51.52
CA LYS A 66 12.57 5.15 -52.34
C LYS A 66 11.95 3.95 -53.04
N TYR A 67 11.07 3.21 -52.36
CA TYR A 67 10.29 2.13 -52.99
C TYR A 67 9.43 2.63 -54.15
N LYS A 68 8.81 3.81 -54.03
CA LYS A 68 8.02 4.42 -55.13
C LYS A 68 8.91 4.88 -56.29
N SER A 69 10.10 5.39 -55.99
CA SER A 69 11.09 5.84 -56.99
C SER A 69 11.92 4.70 -57.61
N LYS A 70 11.71 3.44 -57.21
CA LYS A 70 12.51 2.25 -57.61
C LYS A 70 14.02 2.38 -57.29
N GLU A 71 14.37 3.15 -56.28
CA GLU A 71 15.74 3.26 -55.76
C GLU A 71 16.00 2.23 -54.67
N ASP A 72 17.27 1.82 -54.49
CA ASP A 72 17.66 0.89 -53.43
C ASP A 72 17.52 1.53 -52.02
N PRO A 73 16.69 0.96 -51.12
CA PRO A 73 16.52 1.42 -49.75
C PRO A 73 17.40 0.69 -48.73
N SER A 74 18.28 -0.22 -49.14
CA SER A 74 19.11 -1.08 -48.27
C SER A 74 19.81 -0.31 -47.13
N GLY A 75 20.44 0.83 -47.44
CA GLY A 75 21.11 1.68 -46.44
C GLY A 75 20.16 2.34 -45.43
N LEU A 76 18.93 2.67 -45.82
CA LEU A 76 17.93 3.22 -44.89
C LEU A 76 17.30 2.13 -44.01
N LEU A 77 17.18 0.92 -44.53
CA LEU A 77 16.75 -0.25 -43.75
C LEU A 77 17.77 -0.61 -42.67
N ALA A 78 19.07 -0.57 -42.99
CA ALA A 78 20.14 -0.78 -42.02
C ALA A 78 20.11 0.26 -40.89
N LYS A 79 20.04 1.56 -41.23
CA LYS A 79 19.91 2.65 -40.24
C LYS A 79 18.66 2.52 -39.37
N LYS A 80 17.54 2.10 -39.96
CA LYS A 80 16.31 1.87 -39.19
C LYS A 80 16.48 0.70 -38.21
N ALA A 81 17.18 -0.36 -38.59
CA ALA A 81 17.46 -1.49 -37.71
C ALA A 81 18.38 -1.10 -36.55
N GLU A 82 19.41 -0.28 -36.79
CA GLU A 82 20.26 0.29 -35.73
C GLU A 82 19.46 1.14 -34.75
N LEU A 83 18.64 2.08 -35.25
CA LEU A 83 17.80 2.92 -34.39
C LEU A 83 16.74 2.12 -33.62
N GLN A 84 16.23 1.03 -34.19
CA GLN A 84 15.32 0.12 -33.50
C GLN A 84 16.02 -0.53 -32.31
N LYS A 85 17.27 -0.99 -32.49
CA LYS A 85 18.06 -1.58 -31.41
C LYS A 85 18.37 -0.56 -30.32
N ASP A 86 18.84 0.64 -30.68
CA ASP A 86 19.11 1.71 -29.72
C ASP A 86 17.85 2.10 -28.92
N LYS A 87 16.70 2.14 -29.59
CA LYS A 87 15.41 2.41 -28.95
C LYS A 87 15.05 1.30 -27.95
N GLU A 88 15.21 0.03 -28.30
CA GLU A 88 14.94 -1.09 -27.40
C GLU A 88 15.80 -1.03 -26.14
N GLU A 89 17.08 -0.70 -26.28
CA GLU A 89 18.00 -0.49 -25.16
C GLU A 89 17.57 0.69 -24.27
N LEU A 90 17.17 1.83 -24.85
CA LEU A 90 16.68 2.98 -24.11
C LEU A 90 15.35 2.71 -23.40
N VAL A 91 14.42 1.98 -24.03
CA VAL A 91 13.13 1.60 -23.41
C VAL A 91 13.36 0.66 -22.22
N ALA A 92 14.25 -0.33 -22.36
CA ALA A 92 14.61 -1.22 -21.25
C ALA A 92 15.22 -0.44 -20.08
N LYS A 93 16.19 0.44 -20.37
CA LYS A 93 16.81 1.32 -19.37
C LYS A 93 15.81 2.25 -18.70
N ALA A 94 14.89 2.86 -19.46
CA ALA A 94 13.86 3.74 -18.91
C ALA A 94 12.92 2.97 -17.95
N LYS A 95 12.57 1.72 -18.27
CA LYS A 95 11.74 0.87 -17.40
C LYS A 95 12.44 0.54 -16.07
N GLU A 96 13.73 0.22 -16.11
CA GLU A 96 14.53 -0.03 -14.90
C GLU A 96 14.65 1.23 -14.04
N GLN A 97 14.96 2.37 -14.66
CA GLN A 97 15.00 3.67 -13.99
C GLN A 97 13.65 4.02 -13.37
N GLU A 98 12.53 3.74 -14.05
CA GLU A 98 11.19 3.99 -13.54
C GLU A 98 10.89 3.23 -12.26
N ILE A 99 11.23 1.94 -12.23
CA ILE A 99 11.07 1.09 -11.04
C ILE A 99 11.95 1.62 -9.90
N SER A 100 13.20 1.99 -10.19
CA SER A 100 14.15 2.51 -9.21
C SER A 100 13.64 3.76 -8.51
N TRP A 101 13.30 4.82 -9.26
CA TRP A 101 12.91 6.09 -8.65
C TRP A 101 11.57 5.99 -7.94
N LYS A 102 10.62 5.17 -8.43
CA LYS A 102 9.34 4.92 -7.73
C LYS A 102 9.52 4.18 -6.42
N ASN A 103 10.43 3.20 -6.37
CA ASN A 103 10.73 2.49 -5.14
C ASN A 103 11.35 3.43 -4.09
N LYS A 104 12.26 4.32 -4.50
CA LYS A 104 12.80 5.34 -3.59
C LYS A 104 11.75 6.37 -3.17
N LEU A 105 10.88 6.80 -4.07
CA LEU A 105 9.76 7.70 -3.76
C LEU A 105 8.81 7.10 -2.73
N ASN A 106 8.60 5.78 -2.75
CA ASN A 106 7.78 5.06 -1.75
C ASN A 106 8.39 5.04 -0.35
N LEU A 107 9.70 5.28 -0.21
CA LEU A 107 10.34 5.39 1.10
C LEU A 107 10.11 6.75 1.75
N LEU A 108 9.69 7.77 0.97
CA LEU A 108 9.35 9.08 1.51
C LEU A 108 8.06 9.01 2.32
N ARG A 109 8.10 9.59 3.52
CA ARG A 109 6.92 9.68 4.39
C ARG A 109 6.01 10.82 3.94
N ASN A 110 4.73 10.72 4.31
CA ASN A 110 3.77 11.80 4.05
C ASN A 110 4.21 13.11 4.73
N ILE A 111 3.75 14.23 4.18
CA ILE A 111 4.02 15.56 4.74
C ILE A 111 3.33 15.67 6.10
N VAL A 112 4.09 16.08 7.12
CA VAL A 112 3.59 16.32 8.47
C VAL A 112 2.84 17.65 8.49
N HIS A 113 1.58 17.62 8.93
CA HIS A 113 0.79 18.84 9.10
C HIS A 113 1.38 19.76 10.18
N ASP A 114 1.19 21.07 10.04
CA ASP A 114 1.77 22.08 10.94
C ASP A 114 1.29 21.94 12.39
N SER A 115 0.07 21.42 12.58
CA SER A 115 -0.51 21.18 13.91
C SER A 115 0.09 19.98 14.66
N VAL A 116 0.91 19.14 14.02
CA VAL A 116 1.46 17.94 14.66
C VAL A 116 2.66 18.33 15.52
N PRO A 117 2.69 18.02 16.82
CA PRO A 117 3.86 18.30 17.65
C PRO A 117 5.12 17.61 17.11
N THR A 118 6.23 18.33 17.03
CA THR A 118 7.53 17.77 16.64
C THR A 118 8.23 17.20 17.88
N SER A 119 8.22 15.88 18.04
CA SER A 119 8.92 15.18 19.11
C SER A 119 9.37 13.79 18.66
N MET A 120 10.52 13.34 19.20
CA MET A 120 11.03 11.98 19.04
C MET A 120 10.59 11.03 20.15
N ASP A 121 10.01 11.57 21.22
CA ASP A 121 9.53 10.81 22.37
C ASP A 121 8.00 10.73 22.38
N LYS A 122 7.49 9.53 22.66
CA LYS A 122 6.06 9.26 22.85
C LYS A 122 5.51 9.97 24.08
N ASP A 123 6.37 10.28 25.05
CA ASP A 123 5.98 10.98 26.28
C ASP A 123 5.58 12.45 26.02
N ASN A 124 5.98 13.02 24.89
CA ASN A 124 5.60 14.37 24.48
C ASN A 124 4.36 14.41 23.57
N ASN A 125 3.60 13.31 23.48
CA ASN A 125 2.31 13.33 22.80
C ASN A 125 1.36 14.29 23.51
N GLU A 126 0.78 15.24 22.77
CA GLU A 126 -0.17 16.19 23.32
C GLU A 126 -1.49 15.50 23.74
N ILE A 127 -1.93 15.75 24.96
CA ILE A 127 -3.23 15.28 25.46
C ILE A 127 -4.31 16.27 25.00
N ILE A 128 -5.03 15.93 23.93
CA ILE A 128 -6.10 16.76 23.38
C ILE A 128 -7.32 16.80 24.31
N ARG A 129 -7.65 15.67 24.93
CA ARG A 129 -8.80 15.53 25.82
C ARG A 129 -8.63 14.34 26.75
N THR A 130 -9.02 14.54 28.00
CA THR A 130 -9.23 13.46 28.98
C THR A 130 -10.71 13.35 29.29
N TYR A 131 -11.24 12.13 29.35
CA TYR A 131 -12.63 11.87 29.70
C TYR A 131 -12.70 10.93 30.90
N PHE A 132 -13.56 11.29 31.84
CA PHE A 132 -13.84 10.52 33.04
C PHE A 132 -15.33 10.23 33.13
N HIS A 133 -15.70 8.97 33.41
CA HIS A 133 -17.09 8.62 33.61
C HIS A 133 -17.66 9.40 34.81
N ASN A 134 -18.74 10.14 34.58
CA ASN A 134 -19.34 11.06 35.55
C ASN A 134 -18.36 12.12 36.10
N GLY A 135 -17.28 12.44 35.39
CA GLY A 135 -16.27 13.39 35.83
C GLY A 135 -15.36 12.88 36.95
N ILE A 136 -15.39 11.57 37.26
CA ILE A 136 -14.62 10.98 38.36
C ILE A 136 -13.33 10.37 37.81
N GLU A 137 -12.19 10.97 38.16
CA GLU A 137 -10.88 10.43 37.82
C GLU A 137 -10.65 9.07 38.52
N PRO A 138 -10.30 7.99 37.78
CA PRO A 138 -10.03 6.70 38.38
C PRO A 138 -8.80 6.74 39.28
N VAL A 139 -8.93 6.21 40.51
CA VAL A 139 -7.79 6.03 41.39
C VAL A 139 -6.95 4.86 40.90
N LYS A 140 -5.69 5.12 40.51
CA LYS A 140 -4.74 4.07 40.13
C LYS A 140 -4.46 3.15 41.32
N LYS A 141 -4.86 1.89 41.21
CA LYS A 141 -4.52 0.83 42.16
C LYS A 141 -3.38 0.00 41.62
N THR A 142 -2.38 -0.26 42.45
CA THR A 142 -1.21 -1.10 42.10
C THR A 142 -1.30 -2.51 42.67
N ASP A 143 -2.21 -2.74 43.62
CA ASP A 143 -2.47 -4.04 44.24
C ASP A 143 -3.75 -4.66 43.68
N ILE A 144 -3.75 -4.89 42.35
CA ILE A 144 -4.84 -5.53 41.63
C ILE A 144 -4.28 -6.52 40.62
N LEU A 145 -5.06 -7.56 40.32
CA LEU A 145 -4.72 -8.54 39.30
C LEU A 145 -4.69 -7.88 37.91
N SER A 146 -3.71 -8.27 37.11
CA SER A 146 -3.66 -7.90 35.70
C SER A 146 -4.73 -8.66 34.90
N HIS A 147 -5.07 -8.15 33.71
CA HIS A 147 -6.15 -8.73 32.88
C HIS A 147 -5.93 -10.22 32.56
N HIS A 148 -4.69 -10.65 32.33
CA HIS A 148 -4.39 -12.05 32.02
C HIS A 148 -4.57 -12.96 33.25
N GLU A 149 -4.16 -12.51 34.44
CA GLU A 149 -4.36 -13.24 35.69
C GLU A 149 -5.83 -13.37 36.09
N VAL A 150 -6.65 -12.36 35.76
CA VAL A 150 -8.10 -12.41 35.92
C VAL A 150 -8.69 -13.43 34.94
N LEU A 151 -8.33 -13.35 33.66
CA LEU A 151 -8.84 -14.27 32.64
C LEU A 151 -8.43 -15.72 32.89
N THR A 152 -7.22 -15.98 33.39
CA THR A 152 -6.80 -17.35 33.79
C THR A 152 -7.68 -17.89 34.91
N ARG A 153 -7.97 -17.09 35.94
CA ARG A 153 -8.80 -17.52 37.08
C ARG A 153 -10.27 -17.77 36.72
N LEU A 154 -10.74 -17.16 35.64
CA LEU A 154 -12.10 -17.33 35.13
C LEU A 154 -12.22 -18.44 34.09
N ASP A 155 -11.15 -19.20 33.84
CA ASP A 155 -11.05 -20.13 32.71
C ASP A 155 -11.46 -19.46 31.38
N GLY A 156 -11.13 -18.17 31.26
CA GLY A 156 -11.54 -17.27 30.18
C GLY A 156 -10.63 -17.31 28.96
N TYR A 157 -9.42 -17.86 29.10
CA TYR A 157 -8.49 -18.07 27.98
C TYR A 157 -7.47 -19.18 28.29
N ASP A 158 -6.91 -19.79 27.25
CA ASP A 158 -5.88 -20.83 27.31
C ASP A 158 -4.68 -20.43 26.44
N GLN A 159 -3.64 -19.93 27.10
CA GLN A 159 -2.39 -19.53 26.45
C GLN A 159 -1.53 -20.74 26.07
N GLU A 160 -1.54 -21.81 26.87
CA GLU A 160 -0.66 -22.96 26.63
C GLU A 160 -1.04 -23.71 25.37
N ARG A 161 -2.33 -24.04 25.21
CA ARG A 161 -2.84 -24.67 23.97
C ARG A 161 -2.67 -23.75 22.79
N GLY A 162 -2.97 -22.46 22.94
CA GLY A 162 -2.83 -21.50 21.85
C GLY A 162 -1.38 -21.36 21.39
N ALA A 163 -0.42 -21.29 22.32
CA ALA A 163 1.00 -21.19 21.97
C ALA A 163 1.51 -22.48 21.32
N LYS A 164 1.02 -23.64 21.74
CA LYS A 164 1.35 -24.93 21.12
C LYS A 164 0.87 -25.04 19.67
N VAL A 165 -0.29 -24.45 19.35
CA VAL A 165 -0.90 -24.51 18.01
C VAL A 165 -0.39 -23.41 17.09
N ALA A 166 -0.30 -22.17 17.58
CA ALA A 166 -0.06 -20.97 16.77
C ALA A 166 1.28 -20.27 17.07
N GLY A 167 2.11 -20.83 17.96
CA GLY A 167 3.41 -20.27 18.32
C GLY A 167 3.33 -19.11 19.32
N HIS A 168 4.43 -18.39 19.49
CA HIS A 168 4.56 -17.31 20.47
C HIS A 168 3.47 -16.23 20.26
N ARG A 169 2.71 -15.93 21.33
CA ARG A 169 1.47 -15.09 21.38
C ARG A 169 0.17 -15.76 20.94
N GLY A 170 0.18 -17.05 20.60
CA GLY A 170 -1.06 -17.82 20.40
C GLY A 170 -1.80 -18.02 21.72
N TYR A 171 -3.12 -17.83 21.70
CA TYR A 171 -4.03 -18.15 22.81
C TYR A 171 -5.42 -18.51 22.26
N PHE A 172 -6.19 -19.29 23.02
CA PHE A 172 -7.61 -19.47 22.79
C PHE A 172 -8.39 -18.64 23.82
N LEU A 173 -9.47 -17.98 23.41
CA LEU A 173 -10.50 -17.56 24.37
C LEU A 173 -11.35 -18.78 24.73
N ALA A 174 -11.78 -18.86 25.98
CA ALA A 174 -12.60 -19.96 26.48
C ALA A 174 -13.76 -19.42 27.34
N SER A 175 -14.85 -20.17 27.40
CA SER A 175 -15.99 -19.92 28.30
C SER A 175 -16.42 -18.43 28.32
N VAL A 176 -16.40 -17.79 29.50
CA VAL A 176 -16.78 -16.40 29.70
C VAL A 176 -15.93 -15.40 28.90
N GLY A 177 -14.70 -15.75 28.53
CA GLY A 177 -13.86 -14.93 27.68
C GLY A 177 -14.35 -14.87 26.23
N VAL A 178 -14.94 -15.97 25.73
CA VAL A 178 -15.60 -16.00 24.42
C VAL A 178 -16.86 -15.14 24.47
N ASP A 179 -17.70 -15.33 25.49
CA ASP A 179 -18.95 -14.60 25.65
C ASP A 179 -18.72 -13.08 25.75
N LEU A 180 -17.76 -12.66 26.57
CA LEU A 180 -17.41 -11.24 26.73
C LEU A 180 -16.90 -10.65 25.41
N ASN A 181 -16.02 -11.35 24.68
CA ASN A 181 -15.51 -10.88 23.41
C ASN A 181 -16.63 -10.72 22.37
N LEU A 182 -17.54 -11.70 22.27
CA LEU A 182 -18.70 -11.62 21.39
C LEU A 182 -19.65 -10.48 21.79
N ALA A 183 -19.88 -10.27 23.09
CA ALA A 183 -20.70 -9.17 23.58
C ALA A 183 -20.09 -7.80 23.21
N LEU A 184 -18.77 -7.64 23.36
CA LEU A 184 -18.06 -6.42 22.96
C LEU A 184 -18.09 -6.18 21.45
N ILE A 185 -17.91 -7.23 20.64
CA ILE A 185 -18.04 -7.14 19.18
C ILE A 185 -19.46 -6.66 18.82
N ARG A 186 -20.50 -7.24 19.44
CA ARG A 186 -21.89 -6.85 19.18
C ARG A 186 -22.24 -5.44 19.68
N TYR A 187 -21.64 -5.02 20.79
CA TYR A 187 -21.84 -3.68 21.36
C TYR A 187 -21.05 -2.60 20.61
N GLY A 188 -19.90 -2.95 20.03
CA GLY A 188 -19.14 -2.09 19.13
C GLY A 188 -20.00 -1.63 17.95
N PRO A 189 -19.60 -0.57 17.23
CA PRO A 189 -20.45 0.19 16.30
C PRO A 189 -20.93 -0.56 15.05
N PHE A 190 -21.06 -1.89 15.04
CA PHE A 190 -21.83 -2.61 14.03
C PHE A 190 -23.30 -2.13 13.92
N ASP A 191 -23.82 -1.44 14.95
CA ASP A 191 -25.11 -0.76 14.88
C ASP A 191 -25.06 0.61 14.14
N GLU A 192 -23.89 1.24 13.98
CA GLU A 192 -23.74 2.57 13.33
C GLU A 192 -22.40 2.76 12.58
N VAL A 193 -21.98 1.78 11.76
CA VAL A 193 -21.18 2.13 10.56
C VAL A 193 -22.17 2.33 9.42
N SER A 194 -23.05 3.32 9.58
CA SER A 194 -23.70 3.94 8.44
C SER A 194 -22.62 4.76 7.73
N GLY A 195 -22.38 4.49 6.45
CA GLY A 195 -21.82 5.55 5.59
C GLY A 195 -22.79 6.74 5.55
N ASP A 196 -22.66 7.64 4.61
CA ASP A 196 -23.71 8.64 4.34
C ASP A 196 -25.02 7.98 3.77
N GLY A 197 -25.50 6.88 4.34
CA GLY A 197 -26.65 6.06 3.95
C GLY A 197 -26.91 4.86 4.87
N GLU A 198 -28.03 4.16 4.65
CA GLU A 198 -28.48 2.97 5.42
C GLU A 198 -27.73 1.66 5.07
N ASP A 199 -26.79 1.71 4.11
CA ASP A 199 -26.09 0.53 3.63
C ASP A 199 -25.09 0.01 4.66
N LYS A 200 -25.28 -1.25 5.07
CA LYS A 200 -24.39 -1.96 5.99
C LYS A 200 -23.36 -2.77 5.21
N TYR A 201 -22.08 -2.52 5.47
CA TYR A 201 -20.97 -3.27 4.87
C TYR A 201 -20.25 -4.08 5.95
N LEU A 202 -19.97 -5.35 5.66
CA LEU A 202 -19.03 -6.17 6.43
C LEU A 202 -17.77 -6.34 5.57
N ILE A 203 -16.60 -6.11 6.16
CA ILE A 203 -15.34 -6.48 5.49
C ILE A 203 -15.34 -7.98 5.22
N ALA A 204 -15.08 -8.37 3.99
CA ALA A 204 -15.21 -9.75 3.57
C ALA A 204 -14.00 -10.59 4.02
N THR A 205 -13.87 -10.81 5.33
CA THR A 205 -12.87 -11.77 5.83
C THR A 205 -13.18 -13.19 5.34
N SER A 206 -14.43 -13.47 4.95
CA SER A 206 -14.85 -14.68 4.25
C SER A 206 -14.55 -14.67 2.74
N GLU A 207 -14.31 -13.51 2.11
CA GLU A 207 -13.88 -13.44 0.71
C GLU A 207 -12.52 -14.09 0.55
N GLN A 208 -11.57 -13.87 1.46
CA GLN A 208 -10.25 -14.51 1.35
C GLN A 208 -10.32 -16.06 1.28
N PRO A 209 -11.08 -16.76 2.16
CA PRO A 209 -11.37 -18.18 2.00
C PRO A 209 -12.14 -18.56 0.72
N ILE A 210 -13.10 -17.75 0.27
CA ILE A 210 -13.90 -18.03 -0.95
C ILE A 210 -13.04 -17.84 -2.21
N SER A 211 -12.24 -16.78 -2.27
CA SER A 211 -11.24 -16.54 -3.32
C SER A 211 -10.15 -17.62 -3.30
N ALA A 212 -9.76 -18.12 -2.13
CA ALA A 212 -8.87 -19.27 -2.04
C ALA A 212 -9.55 -20.56 -2.55
N LEU A 213 -10.81 -20.80 -2.17
CA LEU A 213 -11.62 -21.93 -2.63
C LEU A 213 -11.71 -21.97 -4.17
N HIS A 214 -11.84 -20.81 -4.81
CA HIS A 214 -11.96 -20.66 -6.26
C HIS A 214 -10.67 -20.17 -6.94
N SER A 215 -9.51 -20.25 -6.28
CA SER A 215 -8.26 -19.63 -6.75
C SER A 215 -7.74 -20.16 -8.09
N GLY A 216 -8.23 -21.32 -8.55
CA GLY A 216 -7.92 -21.92 -9.84
C GLY A 216 -9.07 -21.89 -10.86
N GLU A 217 -10.18 -21.24 -10.53
CA GLU A 217 -11.41 -21.26 -11.34
C GLU A 217 -11.64 -19.89 -11.99
N TRP A 218 -12.06 -19.90 -13.26
CA TRP A 218 -12.50 -18.71 -13.99
C TRP A 218 -13.96 -18.92 -14.42
N PHE A 219 -14.86 -18.06 -13.91
CA PHE A 219 -16.29 -18.16 -14.18
C PHE A 219 -16.66 -17.31 -15.41
N GLU A 220 -16.78 -17.94 -16.57
CA GLU A 220 -17.23 -17.30 -17.82
C GLU A 220 -18.76 -17.11 -17.87
N LYS A 221 -19.51 -17.92 -17.12
CA LYS A 221 -20.98 -17.85 -16.94
C LYS A 221 -21.35 -17.95 -15.45
N PRO A 222 -21.10 -16.89 -14.66
CA PRO A 222 -21.29 -16.93 -13.21
C PRO A 222 -22.69 -17.36 -12.76
N SER A 223 -23.74 -17.04 -13.53
CA SER A 223 -25.13 -17.40 -13.22
C SER A 223 -25.43 -18.91 -13.25
N GLU A 224 -24.59 -19.68 -13.94
CA GLU A 224 -24.72 -21.15 -14.06
C GLU A 224 -23.64 -21.88 -13.24
N GLN A 225 -22.46 -21.26 -13.10
CA GLN A 225 -21.27 -21.89 -12.52
C GLN A 225 -21.09 -21.62 -11.02
N LEU A 226 -21.58 -20.49 -10.51
CA LEU A 226 -21.48 -20.21 -9.08
C LEU A 226 -22.52 -21.01 -8.29
N PRO A 227 -22.18 -21.49 -7.08
CA PRO A 227 -23.15 -22.07 -6.18
C PRO A 227 -24.28 -21.08 -5.88
N ILE A 228 -25.52 -21.55 -5.82
CA ILE A 228 -26.68 -20.73 -5.45
C ILE A 228 -26.50 -20.11 -4.06
N ARG A 229 -25.78 -20.80 -3.16
CA ARG A 229 -25.36 -20.31 -1.83
C ARG A 229 -24.02 -20.91 -1.42
N HIS A 230 -23.18 -20.12 -0.76
CA HIS A 230 -22.02 -20.62 -0.01
C HIS A 230 -22.42 -20.84 1.45
N ALA A 231 -22.02 -21.98 2.03
CA ALA A 231 -22.20 -22.28 3.45
C ALA A 231 -20.83 -22.53 4.08
N GLY A 232 -20.51 -21.84 5.17
CA GLY A 232 -19.32 -22.09 5.97
C GLY A 232 -19.68 -22.87 7.23
N LEU A 233 -18.94 -23.95 7.51
CA LEU A 233 -19.01 -24.65 8.79
C LEU A 233 -17.97 -24.04 9.73
N LEU A 234 -18.43 -23.39 10.79
CA LEU A 234 -17.57 -23.00 11.90
C LEU A 234 -17.48 -24.17 12.88
N TYR A 235 -16.38 -24.92 12.84
CA TYR A 235 -16.11 -25.94 13.84
C TYR A 235 -15.64 -25.26 15.13
N LEU A 236 -16.58 -25.05 16.06
CA LEU A 236 -16.25 -24.97 17.48
C LEU A 236 -16.04 -26.42 17.93
N PHE A 237 -14.78 -26.86 18.01
CA PHE A 237 -14.48 -28.20 18.54
C PHE A 237 -15.00 -28.30 19.99
N PRO A 238 -15.65 -29.41 20.36
CA PRO A 238 -16.15 -29.64 21.72
C PRO A 238 -15.03 -29.82 22.75
#